data_AF-A0A658NLT7-F1
#
_entry.id   AF-A0A658NLT7-F1
#
_cell.length_a   1.000
_cell.length_b   1.000
_cell.length_c   1.000
_cell.angle_alpha   90.00
_cell.angle_beta   90.00
_cell.angle_gamma   90.00
#
_symmetry.space_group_name_H-M   'P 1'
#
loop_
_entity.id
_entity.type
_entity.pdbx_description
1 polymer ?
#
loop_
_entity_poly.entity_id
_entity_poly.type
_entity_poly.pdbx_seq_one_letter_code
_entity_poly.pdbx_strand_id
1 'polypeptide(L)'
;ETLELLTGSADPALIAELAAHFKASYDSTGYLQTAAYDGVGDMLARLAAGGRRLAIATNKRLHPTRLILEHLGWATHFDAVYALD
;
A
#
# COMPACT_ATOMS: atom_id res chain seq x y z
N GLU A 1 -12.37 14.15 7.23
CA GLU A 1 -13.56 13.49 6.63
C GLU A 1 -13.77 12.03 7.08
N THR A 2 -13.06 11.00 6.59
CA THR A 2 -13.39 9.60 6.98
C THR A 2 -13.31 9.33 8.48
N LEU A 3 -12.23 9.76 9.14
CA LEU A 3 -12.09 9.58 10.60
C LEU A 3 -13.12 10.39 11.39
N GLU A 4 -13.49 11.58 10.90
CA GLU A 4 -14.54 12.40 11.54
C GLU A 4 -15.89 11.71 11.44
N LEU A 5 -16.22 11.15 10.28
CA LEU A 5 -17.44 10.37 10.07
C LEU A 5 -17.50 9.13 10.96
N LEU A 6 -16.38 8.39 11.07
CA LEU A 6 -16.31 7.17 11.88
C LEU A 6 -16.38 7.43 13.38
N THR A 7 -15.89 8.59 13.83
CA THR A 7 -15.79 8.93 15.25
C THR A 7 -16.91 9.85 15.74
N GLY A 8 -17.62 10.52 14.83
CA GLY A 8 -18.56 11.59 15.15
C GLY A 8 -17.90 12.85 15.72
N SER A 9 -16.57 13.00 15.59
CA SER A 9 -15.81 14.13 16.12
C SER A 9 -15.11 14.90 15.00
N ALA A 10 -15.11 16.23 15.09
CA ALA A 10 -14.35 17.12 14.22
C ALA A 10 -13.12 17.72 14.93
N ASP A 11 -12.77 17.23 16.13
CA ASP A 11 -11.58 17.69 16.87
C ASP A 11 -10.29 17.35 16.11
N PRO A 12 -9.52 18.34 15.61
CA PRO A 12 -8.32 18.07 14.82
C PRO A 12 -7.25 17.28 15.57
N ALA A 13 -7.14 17.44 16.90
CA ALA A 13 -6.13 16.74 17.69
C ALA A 13 -6.45 15.24 17.75
N LEU A 14 -7.69 14.90 18.09
CA LEU A 14 -8.18 13.52 18.08
C LEU A 14 -8.05 12.87 16.70
N ILE A 15 -8.43 13.58 15.64
CA ILE A 15 -8.34 13.05 14.26
C ILE A 15 -6.88 12.79 13.87
N ALA A 16 -5.96 13.68 14.24
CA ALA A 16 -4.53 13.48 13.99
C ALA A 16 -3.98 12.26 14.76
N GLU A 17 -4.36 12.10 16.03
CA GLU A 17 -3.96 10.97 16.86
C GLU A 17 -4.45 9.64 16.27
N LEU A 18 -5.75 9.55 15.93
CA LEU A 18 -6.32 8.35 15.31
C LEU A 18 -5.69 8.02 13.96
N ALA A 19 -5.39 9.04 13.14
CA ALA A 19 -4.68 8.84 11.88
C ALA A 19 -3.26 8.27 12.12
N ALA A 20 -2.55 8.75 13.14
CA ALA A 20 -1.22 8.24 13.50
C ALA A 20 -1.28 6.79 13.96
N HIS A 21 -2.23 6.45 14.85
CA HIS A 21 -2.43 5.08 15.32
C HIS A 21 -2.84 4.13 14.19
N PHE A 22 -3.72 4.58 13.28
CA PHE A 22 -4.10 3.79 12.10
C PHE A 22 -2.88 3.50 11.22
N LYS A 23 -2.05 4.51 10.92
CA LYS A 23 -0.83 4.35 10.12
C LYS A 23 0.13 3.36 10.78
N ALA A 24 0.38 3.48 12.08
CA ALA A 24 1.27 2.58 12.81
C ALA A 24 0.76 1.13 12.83
N SER A 25 -0.55 0.93 13.01
CA SER A 25 -1.18 -0.39 12.94
C SER A 25 -1.11 -1.00 11.53
N TYR A 26 -1.36 -0.18 10.51
CA TYR A 26 -1.30 -0.63 9.12
C TYR A 26 0.13 -1.00 8.68
N ASP A 27 1.11 -0.18 9.07
CA ASP A 27 2.52 -0.36 8.73
C ASP A 27 3.17 -1.55 9.50
N SER A 28 2.51 -2.10 10.53
CA SER A 28 3.03 -3.24 11.31
C SER A 28 2.37 -4.57 10.94
N THR A 29 1.05 -4.69 11.09
CA THR A 29 0.34 -5.95 10.86
C THR A 29 -0.78 -5.82 9.83
N GLY A 30 -1.34 -4.63 9.64
CA GLY A 30 -2.49 -4.44 8.74
C GLY A 30 -2.17 -4.77 7.28
N TYR A 31 -0.96 -4.47 6.81
CA TYR A 31 -0.57 -4.77 5.42
C TYR A 31 -0.53 -6.27 5.10
N LEU A 32 -0.31 -7.14 6.10
CA LEU A 32 -0.23 -8.60 5.93
C LEU A 32 -1.58 -9.24 5.56
N GLN A 33 -2.68 -8.49 5.71
CA GLN A 33 -4.01 -8.93 5.27
C GLN A 33 -4.25 -8.65 3.78
N THR A 34 -3.27 -8.07 3.08
CA THR A 34 -3.38 -7.78 1.64
C THR A 34 -3.28 -9.07 0.84
N ALA A 35 -4.33 -9.37 0.06
CA ALA A 35 -4.32 -10.43 -0.92
C ALA A 35 -4.18 -9.85 -2.34
N ALA A 36 -3.41 -10.53 -3.18
CA ALA A 36 -3.37 -10.24 -4.61
C ALA A 36 -4.70 -10.64 -5.27
N TYR A 37 -5.14 -9.88 -6.27
CA TYR A 37 -6.19 -10.34 -7.16
C TYR A 37 -5.71 -11.56 -7.97
N ASP A 38 -6.63 -12.50 -8.21
CA ASP A 38 -6.35 -13.72 -8.95
C ASP A 38 -5.70 -13.44 -10.32
N GLY A 39 -4.62 -14.17 -10.61
CA GLY A 39 -3.88 -14.08 -11.88
C GLY A 39 -2.94 -12.86 -12.02
N VAL A 40 -2.95 -11.89 -11.10
CA VAL A 40 -2.07 -10.71 -11.19
C VAL A 40 -0.59 -11.10 -11.05
N GLY A 41 -0.26 -12.01 -10.14
CA GLY A 41 1.12 -12.51 -9.98
C GLY A 41 1.67 -13.12 -11.27
N ASP A 42 0.88 -14.01 -11.90
CA ASP A 42 1.25 -14.66 -13.17
C ASP A 42 1.39 -13.65 -14.31
N MET A 43 0.50 -12.65 -14.37
CA MET A 43 0.58 -11.57 -15.34
C MET A 43 1.90 -10.78 -15.18
N LEU A 44 2.25 -10.37 -13.95
CA LEU A 44 3.49 -9.63 -13.68
C LEU A 44 4.73 -10.45 -14.06
N ALA A 45 4.77 -11.72 -13.70
CA ALA A 45 5.87 -12.62 -14.05
C ALA A 45 6.03 -12.75 -15.57
N ARG A 46 4.94 -12.93 -16.32
CA ARG A 46 4.95 -13.02 -17.79
C ARG A 46 5.39 -11.71 -18.45
N LEU A 47 5.00 -10.57 -17.89
CA LEU A 47 5.42 -9.27 -18.40
C LEU A 47 6.93 -9.08 -18.21
N ALA A 48 7.44 -9.33 -17.00
CA ALA A 48 8.87 -9.23 -16.69
C ALA A 48 9.71 -10.19 -17.55
N ALA A 49 9.29 -11.46 -17.69
CA ALA A 49 9.97 -12.45 -18.53
C ALA A 49 10.00 -12.07 -20.02
N GLY A 50 9.03 -11.26 -20.49
CA GLY A 50 9.04 -10.71 -21.83
C GLY A 50 9.81 -9.41 -21.99
N GLY A 51 10.62 -9.00 -21.01
CA GLY A 51 11.49 -7.83 -21.07
C GLY A 51 10.76 -6.49 -20.97
N ARG A 52 9.51 -6.45 -20.47
CA ARG A 52 8.81 -5.19 -20.22
C ARG A 52 9.30 -4.56 -18.92
N ARG A 53 9.44 -3.24 -18.94
CA ARG A 53 9.66 -2.42 -17.75
C ARG A 53 8.32 -2.09 -17.10
N LEU A 54 8.19 -2.36 -15.81
CA LEU A 54 6.95 -2.12 -15.06
C LEU A 54 7.18 -1.04 -14.00
N ALA A 55 6.18 -0.22 -13.76
CA ALA A 55 6.20 0.78 -12.69
C ALA A 55 4.83 0.86 -12.00
N ILE A 56 4.84 1.27 -10.73
CA ILE A 56 3.62 1.54 -9.96
C ILE A 56 3.44 3.06 -9.86
N ALA A 57 2.20 3.52 -10.02
CA ALA A 57 1.76 4.86 -9.66
C ALA A 57 0.56 4.73 -8.72
N THR A 58 0.68 5.20 -7.48
CA THR A 58 -0.36 5.04 -6.45
C THR A 58 -0.47 6.26 -5.53
N ASN A 59 -1.67 6.52 -5.03
CA ASN A 59 -1.91 7.48 -3.94
C ASN A 59 -1.64 6.87 -2.56
N LYS A 60 -1.14 5.64 -2.48
CA LYS A 60 -0.73 5.02 -1.21
C LYS A 60 0.62 5.61 -0.76
N ARG A 61 0.84 5.69 0.55
CA ARG A 61 2.16 5.99 1.13
C ARG A 61 3.23 5.01 0.65
N LEU A 62 4.46 5.48 0.42
CA LEU A 62 5.56 4.68 -0.12
C LEU A 62 5.94 3.52 0.79
N HIS A 63 6.04 3.76 2.11
CA HIS A 63 6.45 2.76 3.08
C HIS A 63 5.55 1.50 3.09
N PRO A 64 4.23 1.59 3.32
CA PRO A 64 3.37 0.41 3.26
C PRO A 64 3.22 -0.17 1.85
N THR A 65 3.46 0.60 0.78
CA THR A 65 3.53 0.05 -0.57
C THR A 65 4.68 -0.95 -0.70
N ARG A 66 5.87 -0.61 -0.21
CA ARG A 66 7.04 -1.51 -0.22
C ARG A 66 6.82 -2.76 0.62
N LEU A 67 6.25 -2.62 1.82
CA LEU A 67 5.92 -3.77 2.68
C LEU A 67 4.97 -4.76 1.99
N ILE A 68 3.96 -4.26 1.27
CA ILE A 68 3.05 -5.12 0.50
C ILE A 68 3.79 -5.82 -0.65
N LEU A 69 4.65 -5.12 -1.38
CA LEU A 69 5.42 -5.73 -2.47
C LEU A 69 6.35 -6.82 -1.95
N GLU A 70 7.00 -6.62 -0.81
CA GLU A 70 7.81 -7.65 -0.16
C GLU A 70 6.95 -8.84 0.27
N HIS A 71 5.82 -8.59 0.92
CA HIS A 71 4.88 -9.62 1.36
C HIS A 71 4.36 -10.50 0.22
N LEU A 72 4.06 -9.89 -0.92
CA LEU A 72 3.57 -10.60 -2.12
C LEU A 72 4.70 -11.22 -2.95
N GLY A 73 5.97 -11.00 -2.59
CA GLY A 73 7.13 -11.46 -3.36
C GLY A 73 7.35 -10.70 -4.68
N TRP A 74 6.85 -9.47 -4.79
CA TRP A 74 6.86 -8.65 -6.01
C TRP A 74 7.89 -7.52 -5.99
N ALA A 75 8.73 -7.44 -4.97
CA ALA A 75 9.69 -6.35 -4.78
C ALA A 75 10.61 -6.11 -6.00
N THR A 76 10.85 -7.14 -6.81
CA THR A 76 11.73 -7.08 -8.00
C THR A 76 10.99 -7.01 -9.33
N HIS A 77 9.66 -6.96 -9.34
CA HIS A 77 8.89 -6.89 -10.59
C HIS A 77 8.83 -5.49 -11.21
N PHE A 78 9.11 -4.44 -10.43
CA PHE A 78 8.93 -3.05 -10.84
C PHE A 78 10.24 -2.28 -10.81
N ASP A 79 10.52 -1.53 -11.88
CA ASP A 79 11.69 -0.66 -12.01
C ASP A 79 11.53 0.63 -11.18
N ALA A 80 10.29 1.06 -10.97
CA ALA A 80 9.97 2.27 -10.22
C ALA A 80 8.63 2.13 -9.47
N VAL A 81 8.57 2.76 -8.30
CA VAL A 81 7.34 2.90 -7.50
C VAL A 81 7.16 4.38 -7.18
N TYR A 82 6.15 4.99 -7.79
CA TYR A 82 5.69 6.34 -7.51
C TYR A 82 4.50 6.27 -6.57
N ALA A 83 4.68 6.80 -5.37
CA ALA A 83 3.75 6.73 -4.25
C ALA A 83 3.62 8.11 -3.59
N LEU A 84 2.67 8.27 -2.67
CA LEU A 84 2.70 9.41 -1.75
C LEU A 84 3.82 9.24 -0.74
N ASP A 85 4.28 10.39 -0.23
CA ASP A 85 5.45 10.58 0.64
C ASP A 85 6.76 10.65 -0.16
#